data_AF-A0A3B3YAW0-F1
#
_entry.id   AF-A0A3B3YAW0-F1
#
_cell.length_a   1.000
_cell.length_b   1.000
_cell.length_c   1.000
_cell.angle_alpha   90.00
_cell.angle_beta   90.00
_cell.angle_gamma   90.00
#
_symmetry.space_group_name_H-M   'P 1'
#
loop_
_entity.id
_entity.type
_entity.pdbx_description
1 polymer ?
#
loop_
_entity_poly.entity_id
_entity_poly.type
_entity_poly.pdbx_seq_one_letter_code
_entity_poly.pdbx_strand_id
1 'polypeptide(L)'
;MLRLQMTDGHTTCVGLEFKHLSKISLNTPPGTKVKLVGSIQVKHGVLLLEDSNVHVLGGEVDHMVEKWELQRSLAKHSRSNIGAEGGPPPFVPFGQVRDINKKKNIDAQPNVLKGSP
;
A
#
# COMPACT_ATOMS: atom_id res chain seq x y z
N MET A 1 -12.76 -2.43 0.78
CA MET A 1 -12.93 -1.51 1.92
C MET A 1 -12.00 -0.32 1.72
N LEU A 2 -12.56 0.78 1.24
CA LEU A 2 -11.88 2.06 1.03
C LEU A 2 -12.13 3.01 2.21
N ARG A 3 -11.11 3.79 2.58
CA ARG A 3 -11.23 4.94 3.47
C ARG A 3 -10.97 6.19 2.66
N LEU A 4 -12.01 7.00 2.47
CA LEU A 4 -11.97 8.23 1.69
C LEU A 4 -11.77 9.42 2.61
N GLN A 5 -10.75 10.23 2.33
CA GLN A 5 -10.63 11.54 2.94
C GLN A 5 -11.26 12.55 1.97
N MET A 6 -12.30 13.23 2.42
CA MET A 6 -13.08 14.16 1.59
C MET A 6 -13.02 15.56 2.19
N THR A 7 -13.25 16.57 1.37
CA THR A 7 -13.27 17.97 1.79
C THR A 7 -14.26 18.76 0.94
N ASP A 8 -14.91 19.74 1.54
CA ASP A 8 -15.73 20.75 0.85
C ASP A 8 -14.90 22.00 0.47
N GLY A 9 -13.59 21.99 0.74
CA GLY A 9 -12.67 23.11 0.56
C GLY A 9 -12.31 23.82 1.87
N HIS A 10 -13.05 23.59 2.96
CA HIS A 10 -12.78 24.18 4.27
C HIS A 10 -12.68 23.13 5.38
N THR A 11 -13.59 22.15 5.38
CA THR A 11 -13.68 21.09 6.39
C THR A 11 -13.36 19.75 5.77
N THR A 12 -12.50 18.98 6.44
CA THR A 12 -12.21 17.60 6.06
C THR A 12 -13.09 16.62 6.81
N CYS A 13 -13.56 15.59 6.13
CA CYS A 13 -14.26 14.48 6.75
C CYS A 13 -13.73 13.13 6.23
N VAL A 14 -14.05 12.07 6.96
CA VAL A 14 -13.67 10.70 6.58
C VAL A 14 -14.92 9.92 6.22
N GLY A 15 -14.88 9.30 5.05
CA GLY A 15 -15.85 8.30 4.61
C GLY A 15 -15.25 6.90 4.62
N LEU A 16 -16.06 5.92 4.98
CA LEU A 16 -15.70 4.51 4.93
C LEU A 16 -16.66 3.79 4.00
N GLU A 17 -16.12 2.96 3.10
CA GLU A 17 -16.90 2.02 2.29
C GLU A 17 -17.57 0.99 3.22
N PHE A 18 -18.83 1.25 3.58
CA PHE A 18 -19.62 0.36 4.43
C PHE A 18 -20.27 -0.75 3.61
N LYS A 19 -20.75 -0.41 2.40
CA LYS A 19 -21.08 -1.35 1.33
C LYS A 19 -20.22 -1.06 0.11
N HIS A 20 -20.10 -2.05 -0.76
CA HIS A 20 -19.23 -1.95 -1.93
C HIS A 20 -19.57 -0.72 -2.79
N LEU A 21 -18.56 0.09 -3.10
CA LEU A 21 -18.67 1.25 -3.99
C LEU A 21 -18.19 0.85 -5.39
N SER A 22 -19.11 0.79 -6.35
CA SER A 22 -18.80 0.32 -7.72
C SER A 22 -18.00 1.33 -8.53
N LYS A 23 -18.20 2.62 -8.26
CA LYS A 23 -17.63 3.74 -9.05
C LYS A 23 -16.34 4.32 -8.46
N ILE A 24 -15.92 3.90 -7.27
CA ILE A 24 -14.75 4.44 -6.57
C ILE A 24 -13.79 3.30 -6.29
N SER A 25 -12.51 3.48 -6.62
CA SER A 25 -11.46 2.50 -6.38
C SER A 25 -10.14 3.17 -6.01
N LEU A 26 -9.11 2.37 -5.72
CA LEU A 26 -7.74 2.89 -5.51
C LEU A 26 -7.11 3.49 -6.78
N ASN A 27 -7.78 3.39 -7.94
CA ASN A 27 -7.36 4.02 -9.19
C ASN A 27 -8.08 5.35 -9.45
N THR A 28 -9.03 5.74 -8.59
CA THR A 28 -9.73 7.02 -8.73
C THR A 28 -8.75 8.16 -8.44
N PRO A 29 -8.59 9.13 -9.36
CA PRO A 29 -7.60 10.19 -9.22
C PRO A 29 -7.96 11.12 -8.04
N PRO A 30 -6.96 11.60 -7.29
CA PRO A 30 -7.18 12.62 -6.28
C PRO A 30 -7.86 13.88 -6.83
N GLY A 31 -8.73 14.47 -6.03
CA GLY A 31 -9.51 15.65 -6.45
C GLY A 31 -10.82 15.32 -7.18
N THR A 32 -11.11 14.04 -7.43
CA THR A 32 -12.41 13.58 -7.93
C THR A 32 -13.55 14.16 -7.11
N LYS A 33 -14.51 14.79 -7.78
CA LYS A 33 -15.71 15.33 -7.14
C LYS A 33 -16.77 14.25 -7.02
N VAL A 34 -17.36 14.16 -5.83
CA VAL A 34 -18.46 13.25 -5.53
C VAL A 34 -19.61 14.03 -4.93
N LYS A 35 -20.83 13.66 -5.31
CA LYS A 35 -22.06 14.17 -4.73
C LYS A 35 -22.58 13.14 -3.74
N LEU A 36 -22.75 13.56 -2.49
CA LEU A 36 -23.44 12.79 -1.48
C LEU A 36 -24.95 13.02 -1.61
N VAL A 37 -25.74 11.95 -1.60
CA VAL A 37 -27.18 11.99 -1.83
C VAL A 37 -27.92 11.23 -0.73
N GLY A 38 -29.00 11.85 -0.23
CA GLY A 38 -29.84 11.28 0.81
C GLY A 38 -29.20 11.34 2.21
N SER A 39 -29.76 10.55 3.12
CA SER A 39 -29.29 10.48 4.51
C SER A 39 -28.17 9.45 4.64
N ILE A 40 -27.00 9.89 5.13
CA ILE A 40 -25.82 9.05 5.35
C ILE A 40 -25.62 8.87 6.85
N GLN A 41 -25.45 7.62 7.27
CA GLN A 41 -25.16 7.34 8.68
C GLN A 41 -23.76 7.81 9.04
N VAL A 42 -23.65 8.49 10.18
CA VAL A 42 -22.37 8.91 10.76
C VAL A 42 -22.17 8.17 12.07
N LYS A 43 -21.05 7.47 12.22
CA LYS A 43 -20.66 6.83 13.48
C LYS A 43 -19.24 7.22 13.83
N HIS A 44 -19.01 7.69 15.06
CA HIS A 44 -17.70 8.15 15.55
C HIS A 44 -17.02 9.15 14.60
N GLY A 45 -17.80 10.06 13.99
CA GLY A 45 -17.27 11.06 13.05
C GLY A 45 -16.92 10.54 11.65
N VAL A 46 -17.27 9.29 11.32
CA VAL A 46 -17.02 8.68 10.01
C VAL A 46 -18.34 8.46 9.27
N LEU A 47 -18.39 8.89 8.00
CA LEU A 47 -19.52 8.68 7.10
C LEU A 47 -19.51 7.23 6.60
N LEU A 48 -20.60 6.50 6.79
CA LEU A 48 -20.78 5.14 6.28
C LEU A 48 -21.35 5.20 4.88
N LEU A 49 -20.48 5.02 3.88
CA LEU A 49 -20.82 5.20 2.47
C LEU A 49 -21.32 3.90 1.84
N GLU A 50 -22.35 4.04 1.01
CA GLU A 50 -22.94 3.00 0.17
C GLU A 50 -23.10 3.55 -1.27
N ASP A 51 -23.22 2.65 -2.26
CA ASP A 51 -23.31 3.04 -3.68
C ASP A 51 -24.54 3.93 -3.96
N SER A 52 -25.63 3.75 -3.22
CA SER A 52 -26.84 4.57 -3.30
C SER A 52 -26.63 6.02 -2.86
N ASN A 53 -25.68 6.26 -1.95
CA ASN A 53 -25.45 7.57 -1.36
C ASN A 53 -24.35 8.37 -2.05
N VAL A 54 -23.57 7.75 -2.96
CA VAL A 54 -22.39 8.37 -3.55
C VAL A 54 -22.49 8.39 -5.08
N HIS A 55 -22.55 9.60 -5.65
CA HIS A 55 -22.53 9.79 -7.09
C HIS A 55 -21.21 10.45 -7.51
N VAL A 56 -20.43 9.75 -8.31
CA VAL A 56 -19.17 10.28 -8.85
C VAL A 56 -19.48 11.28 -9.95
N LEU A 57 -19.05 12.53 -9.77
CA LEU A 57 -19.13 13.58 -10.79
C LEU A 57 -17.88 13.59 -11.69
N GLY A 58 -16.77 13.04 -11.19
CA GLY A 58 -15.51 12.95 -11.92
C GLY A 58 -14.63 14.18 -11.70
N GLY A 59 -13.81 14.48 -12.71
CA GLY A 59 -12.76 15.49 -12.63
C GLY A 59 -11.57 15.04 -11.78
N GLU A 60 -10.52 15.84 -11.81
CA GLU A 60 -9.29 15.61 -11.06
C GLU A 60 -8.65 16.95 -10.70
N VAL A 61 -7.59 16.92 -9.91
CA VAL A 61 -6.84 18.11 -9.51
C VAL A 61 -5.37 17.84 -9.75
N ASP A 62 -4.81 18.44 -10.81
CA ASP A 62 -3.49 18.14 -11.39
C ASP A 62 -2.38 18.01 -10.35
N HIS A 63 -2.19 19.03 -9.50
CA HIS A 63 -1.14 19.02 -8.49
C HIS A 63 -1.28 17.89 -7.44
N MET A 64 -2.51 17.42 -7.18
CA MET A 64 -2.74 16.26 -6.30
C MET A 64 -2.45 14.95 -7.03
N VAL A 65 -2.81 14.87 -8.31
CA VAL A 65 -2.55 13.70 -9.17
C VAL A 65 -1.05 13.50 -9.34
N GLU A 66 -0.29 14.54 -9.68
CA GLU A 66 1.17 14.49 -9.81
C GLU A 66 1.85 13.89 -8.57
N LYS A 67 1.49 14.39 -7.38
CA LYS A 67 2.00 13.88 -6.10
C LYS A 67 1.64 12.41 -5.89
N TRP A 68 0.40 12.04 -6.21
CA TRP A 68 -0.10 10.67 -6.04
C TRP A 68 0.58 9.67 -6.99
N GLU A 69 0.76 10.05 -8.26
CA GLU A 69 1.47 9.23 -9.24
C GLU A 69 2.93 9.05 -8.88
N LEU A 70 3.60 10.11 -8.42
CA LEU A 70 4.97 10.03 -7.91
C LEU A 70 5.06 9.05 -6.73
N GLN A 71 4.16 9.16 -5.76
CA GLN A 71 4.11 8.23 -4.62
C GLN A 71 3.87 6.79 -5.05
N ARG A 72 2.95 6.57 -6.00
CA ARG A 72 2.67 5.24 -6.56
C ARG A 72 3.87 4.68 -7.31
N SER A 73 4.60 5.50 -8.05
CA SER A 73 5.84 5.10 -8.73
C SER A 73 6.94 4.74 -7.74
N LEU A 74 7.15 5.55 -6.70
CA LEU A 74 8.16 5.29 -5.66
C LEU A 74 7.83 4.06 -4.83
N ALA A 75 6.55 3.80 -4.52
CA ALA A 75 6.14 2.61 -3.79
C ALA A 75 6.51 1.32 -4.54
N LYS A 76 6.48 1.32 -5.89
CA LYS A 76 6.96 0.20 -6.71
C LYS A 76 8.49 0.00 -6.60
N HIS A 77 9.23 1.08 -6.38
CA HIS A 77 10.69 1.05 -6.21
C HIS A 77 11.13 0.84 -4.74
N SER A 78 10.18 0.88 -3.80
CA SER A 78 10.42 0.61 -2.37
C SER A 78 10.60 -0.89 -2.12
N ARG A 79 11.77 -1.39 -2.53
CA ARG A 79 12.49 -2.57 -2.01
C ARG A 79 11.67 -3.87 -1.98
N SER A 80 11.31 -4.34 -3.16
CA SER A 80 10.88 -5.70 -3.43
C SER A 80 12.06 -6.69 -3.51
N ASN A 81 12.88 -6.80 -2.47
CA ASN A 81 13.84 -7.90 -2.34
C ASN A 81 13.87 -8.38 -0.89
N ILE A 82 13.07 -9.41 -0.61
CA ILE A 82 13.30 -10.30 0.53
C ILE A 82 14.62 -11.04 0.21
N GLY A 83 15.75 -10.50 0.67
CA GLY A 83 17.04 -11.20 0.66
C GLY A 83 18.19 -10.61 -0.16
N ALA A 84 18.04 -9.48 -0.84
CA ALA A 84 19.16 -8.82 -1.53
C ALA A 84 19.28 -7.35 -1.10
N GLU A 85 20.30 -7.08 -0.26
CA GLU A 85 21.04 -5.81 -0.16
C GLU A 85 20.18 -4.52 -0.18
N GLY A 86 19.16 -4.47 0.67
CA GLY A 86 18.36 -3.25 0.80
C GLY A 86 16.97 -3.43 1.39
N GLY A 87 16.67 -4.45 2.18
CA GLY A 87 15.40 -4.45 2.93
C GLY A 87 15.43 -3.49 4.12
N PRO A 88 14.28 -3.17 4.76
CA PRO A 88 14.30 -2.73 6.15
C PRO A 88 15.14 -3.73 6.96
N PRO A 89 16.03 -3.27 7.85
CA PRO A 89 16.94 -4.17 8.55
C PRO A 89 16.13 -5.21 9.33
N PRO A 90 16.54 -6.50 9.30
CA PRO A 90 15.87 -7.53 10.08
C PRO A 90 15.92 -7.16 11.56
N PHE A 91 14.78 -7.27 12.23
CA PHE A 91 14.69 -7.03 13.67
C PHE A 91 15.69 -7.93 14.40
N VAL A 92 16.60 -7.31 15.15
CA VAL A 92 17.51 -8.01 16.05
C VAL A 92 17.08 -7.70 17.48
N PRO A 93 16.82 -8.73 18.31
CA PRO A 93 16.65 -8.54 19.74
C PRO A 93 17.89 -7.86 20.33
N PHE A 94 17.68 -6.94 21.28
CA PHE A 94 18.78 -6.29 21.99
C PHE A 94 19.64 -7.34 22.70
N GLY A 95 20.97 -7.25 22.55
CA GLY A 95 21.95 -8.12 23.22
C GLY A 95 22.54 -9.25 22.38
N GLN A 96 22.15 -9.42 21.11
CA GLN A 96 22.70 -10.47 20.26
C GLN A 96 23.87 -9.94 19.40
N VAL A 97 25.11 -10.21 19.84
CA VAL A 97 26.32 -9.94 19.04
C VAL A 97 26.33 -10.87 17.84
N ARG A 98 26.38 -10.32 16.63
CA ARG A 98 26.55 -11.11 15.40
C ARG A 98 28.03 -11.46 15.26
N ASP A 99 28.39 -12.73 15.46
CA ASP A 99 29.71 -13.23 15.07
C ASP A 99 29.83 -13.22 13.54
N ILE A 100 30.63 -12.29 13.01
CA ILE A 100 30.78 -12.01 11.57
C ILE A 100 31.44 -13.19 10.81
N ASN A 101 31.96 -14.21 11.50
CA ASN A 101 32.95 -15.14 10.91
C ASN A 101 32.46 -16.55 10.54
N LYS A 102 31.15 -16.82 10.41
CA LYS A 102 30.65 -18.17 10.06
C LYS A 102 29.78 -18.22 8.80
N LYS A 103 30.35 -17.81 7.66
CA LYS A 103 29.84 -18.16 6.31
C LYS A 103 31.00 -18.37 5.33
N LYS A 104 31.82 -19.40 5.55
CA LYS A 104 32.73 -19.96 4.54
C LYS A 104 32.99 -21.44 4.83
N ASN A 105 31.99 -22.32 4.68
CA ASN A 105 32.20 -23.71 4.24
C ASN A 105 30.85 -24.46 4.19
N ILE A 106 30.12 -24.31 3.10
CA ILE A 106 29.37 -25.41 2.49
C ILE A 106 29.50 -25.17 1.00
N ASP A 107 29.91 -26.20 0.25
CA ASP A 107 30.07 -26.31 -1.21
C ASP A 107 31.50 -26.73 -1.62
N ALA A 108 31.90 -27.92 -1.18
CA ALA A 108 32.96 -28.69 -1.82
C ALA A 108 32.69 -30.19 -1.62
N GLN A 109 31.82 -30.76 -2.47
CA GLN A 109 31.90 -32.17 -2.84
C GLN A 109 32.04 -32.26 -4.36
N PRO A 110 33.22 -32.63 -4.90
CA PRO A 110 33.31 -33.02 -6.30
C PRO A 110 32.87 -34.48 -6.44
N ASN A 111 31.78 -34.67 -7.18
CA ASN A 111 31.36 -35.96 -7.71
C ASN A 111 32.32 -36.35 -8.86
N VAL A 112 33.13 -37.40 -8.70
CA VAL A 112 33.87 -38.02 -9.82
C VAL A 112 33.81 -39.55 -9.71
N LEU A 113 33.51 -40.13 -10.86
CA LEU A 113 33.13 -41.50 -11.16
C LEU A 113 34.31 -42.47 -11.32
N LYS A 114 34.01 -43.77 -11.09
CA LYS A 114 34.54 -45.02 -11.68
C LYS A 114 35.91 -45.59 -11.23
N GLY A 115 35.87 -46.89 -10.93
CA GLY A 115 36.90 -47.85 -11.34
C GLY A 115 37.24 -48.95 -10.32
N SER A 116 36.56 -50.10 -10.38
CA SER A 116 37.10 -51.42 -9.94
C SER A 116 38.29 -51.82 -10.85
N PRO A 117 39.12 -52.82 -10.50
CA PRO A 117 38.74 -54.20 -10.20
C PRO A 117 38.85 -54.60 -8.72
#